data_AF-A0A4V6Z3C4-F1
#
_entry.id   AF-A0A4V6Z3C4-F1
#
_cell.length_a   1.000
_cell.length_b   1.000
_cell.length_c   1.000
_cell.angle_alpha   90.00
_cell.angle_beta   90.00
_cell.angle_gamma   90.00
#
_symmetry.space_group_name_H-M   'P 1'
#
loop_
_entity.id
_entity.type
_entity.pdbx_description
1 polymer ?
#
loop_
_entity_poly.entity_id
_entity_poly.type
_entity_poly.pdbx_seq_one_letter_code
_entity_poly.pdbx_strand_id
1 'polypeptide(L)'
;MVSVLWNLVAFIIALGILITVHEFGHFWVARRCGVRVERFSIGFGRALWRRTDRQGTEYVVAMIPLGGYVKMLDERVETVAPELRHEAFNNKTVWQRAAIVRRGPHCQFPVCHSCLLDRLYHRRAELPPGHR
;
A
#
# COMPACT_ATOMS: atom_id res chain seq x y z
N MET A 1 8.83 37.22 -13.99
CA MET A 1 8.94 36.69 -12.61
C MET A 1 7.69 35.91 -12.19
N VAL A 2 6.48 36.46 -12.36
CA VAL A 2 5.20 35.79 -12.03
C VAL A 2 5.02 34.44 -12.73
N SER A 3 5.41 34.32 -14.00
CA SER A 3 5.29 33.07 -14.78
C SER A 3 6.14 31.92 -14.22
N VAL A 4 7.34 32.23 -13.71
CA VAL A 4 8.21 31.22 -13.07
C VAL A 4 7.55 30.71 -11.80
N LEU A 5 7.02 31.63 -10.97
CA LEU A 5 6.33 31.27 -9.73
C LEU A 5 5.09 30.40 -10.01
N TRP A 6 4.31 30.73 -11.04
CA TRP A 6 3.14 29.95 -11.46
C TRP A 6 3.52 28.53 -11.90
N ASN A 7 4.53 28.40 -12.76
CA ASN A 7 5.02 27.09 -13.23
C ASN A 7 5.55 26.24 -12.07
N LEU A 8 6.23 26.85 -11.10
CA LEU A 8 6.77 26.15 -9.93
C LEU A 8 5.65 25.61 -9.04
N VAL A 9 4.61 26.41 -8.79
CA VAL A 9 3.43 25.98 -8.04
C VAL A 9 2.69 24.87 -8.78
N ALA A 10 2.44 25.03 -10.08
CA ALA A 10 1.78 24.01 -10.89
C ALA A 10 2.59 22.69 -10.91
N PHE A 11 3.92 22.77 -10.99
CA PHE A 11 4.80 21.61 -10.92
C PHE A 11 4.70 20.88 -9.57
N ILE A 12 4.74 21.61 -8.45
CA ILE A 12 4.61 21.01 -7.11
C ILE A 12 3.25 20.32 -6.95
N ILE A 13 2.17 20.93 -7.44
CA ILE A 13 0.83 20.34 -7.39
C ILE A 13 0.77 19.09 -8.25
N ALA A 14 1.23 19.15 -9.50
CA ALA A 14 1.24 18.01 -10.42
C ALA A 14 2.07 16.84 -9.86
N LEU A 15 3.25 17.13 -9.30
CA LEU A 15 4.11 16.15 -8.67
C LEU A 15 3.45 15.54 -7.42
N GLY A 16 2.80 16.36 -6.59
CA GLY A 16 2.05 15.89 -5.42
C GLY A 16 0.91 14.94 -5.80
N ILE A 17 0.16 15.25 -6.86
CA ILE A 17 -0.90 14.37 -7.39
C ILE A 17 -0.30 13.05 -7.89
N LEU A 18 0.76 13.12 -8.71
CA LEU A 18 1.43 11.95 -9.27
C LEU A 18 1.89 10.98 -8.19
N ILE A 19 2.59 11.50 -7.17
CA ILE A 19 3.11 10.71 -6.05
C ILE A 19 1.96 10.15 -5.21
N THR A 20 0.92 10.94 -4.94
CA THR A 20 -0.25 10.46 -4.19
C THR A 20 -0.93 9.30 -4.90
N VAL A 21 -1.11 9.38 -6.22
CA VAL A 21 -1.69 8.31 -7.03
C VAL A 21 -0.79 7.07 -7.04
N HIS A 22 0.53 7.25 -7.11
CA HIS A 22 1.52 6.17 -7.05
C HIS A 22 1.44 5.38 -5.73
N GLU A 23 1.52 6.07 -4.60
CA GLU A 23 1.42 5.47 -3.27
C GLU A 23 0.04 4.84 -3.03
N PHE A 24 -1.02 5.51 -3.49
CA PHE A 24 -2.38 4.97 -3.44
C PHE A 24 -2.50 3.66 -4.22
N GLY A 25 -1.77 3.53 -5.34
CA GLY A 25 -1.61 2.29 -6.08
C GLY A 25 -1.16 1.16 -5.15
N HIS A 26 0.00 1.32 -4.48
CA HIS A 26 0.54 0.34 -3.53
C HIS A 26 -0.44 0.00 -2.40
N PHE A 27 -1.05 1.02 -1.80
CA PHE A 27 -2.05 0.88 -0.73
C PHE A 27 -3.23 0.02 -1.16
N TRP A 28 -3.79 0.31 -2.35
CA TRP A 28 -4.96 -0.39 -2.87
C TRP A 28 -4.68 -1.87 -3.14
N VAL A 29 -3.51 -2.20 -3.69
CA VAL A 29 -3.09 -3.60 -3.87
C VAL A 29 -2.93 -4.31 -2.55
N ALA A 30 -2.22 -3.69 -1.61
CA ALA A 30 -1.92 -4.29 -0.33
C ALA A 30 -3.22 -4.70 0.37
N ARG A 31 -4.22 -3.80 0.42
CA ARG A 31 -5.55 -4.12 0.97
C ARG A 31 -6.24 -5.26 0.22
N ARG A 32 -6.20 -5.27 -1.12
CA ARG A 32 -6.78 -6.35 -1.95
C ARG A 32 -6.09 -7.69 -1.74
N CYS A 33 -4.78 -7.70 -1.53
CA CYS A 33 -4.00 -8.89 -1.17
C CYS A 33 -4.24 -9.32 0.28
N GLY A 34 -4.88 -8.49 1.12
CA GLY A 34 -5.10 -8.78 2.55
C GLY A 34 -3.82 -8.65 3.34
N VAL A 35 -2.98 -7.70 2.93
CA VAL A 35 -1.87 -7.19 3.71
C VAL A 35 -2.39 -6.00 4.50
N ARG A 36 -2.12 -5.99 5.80
CA ARG A 36 -2.48 -4.87 6.65
C ARG A 36 -1.51 -3.72 6.43
N VAL A 37 -2.07 -2.53 6.18
CA VAL A 37 -1.29 -1.30 6.06
C VAL A 37 -1.39 -0.55 7.38
N GLU A 38 -0.25 -0.29 7.99
CA GLU A 38 -0.15 0.41 9.27
C GLU A 38 -0.17 1.91 9.09
N ARG A 39 0.55 2.43 8.08
CA ARG A 39 0.64 3.87 7.84
C ARG A 39 0.65 4.17 6.35
N PHE A 40 -0.16 5.13 5.95
CA PHE A 40 -0.20 5.70 4.62
C PHE A 40 0.16 7.18 4.72
N SER A 41 1.37 7.55 4.33
CA SER A 41 1.85 8.93 4.41
C SER A 41 1.93 9.56 3.03
N ILE A 42 1.23 10.66 2.83
CA ILE A 42 1.39 11.54 1.68
C ILE A 42 2.30 12.68 2.10
N GLY A 43 3.44 12.81 1.44
CA GLY A 43 4.47 13.78 1.76
C GLY A 43 5.47 13.31 2.83
N PHE A 44 6.48 14.13 3.03
CA PHE A 44 7.53 13.98 4.03
C PHE A 44 7.54 15.11 5.06
N GLY A 45 8.21 14.84 6.20
CA GLY A 45 8.44 15.82 7.25
C GLY A 45 7.33 15.89 8.29
N ARG A 46 7.04 17.11 8.77
CA ARG A 46 6.07 17.33 9.85
C ARG A 46 4.66 16.99 9.36
N ALA A 47 4.00 16.09 10.07
CA ALA A 47 2.61 15.74 9.81
C ALA A 47 1.72 16.96 10.10
N LEU A 48 1.00 17.42 9.07
CA LEU A 48 -0.03 18.43 9.19
C LEU A 48 -1.33 17.81 9.71
N TRP A 49 -1.61 16.59 9.27
CA TRP A 49 -2.81 15.87 9.64
C TRP A 49 -2.53 14.39 9.80
N ARG A 50 -3.17 13.78 10.80
CA ARG A 50 -3.12 12.35 11.07
C ARG A 50 -4.53 11.86 11.38
N ARG A 51 -4.91 10.74 10.79
CA ARG A 51 -6.20 10.09 11.06
C ARG A 51 -6.04 8.58 11.02
N THR A 52 -6.49 7.90 12.06
CA THR A 52 -6.51 6.43 12.09
C THR A 52 -7.88 5.95 11.65
N ASP A 53 -7.90 5.03 10.69
CA ASP A 53 -9.11 4.35 10.23
C ASP A 53 -9.48 3.16 11.13
N ARG A 54 -10.71 2.69 11.03
CA ARG A 54 -11.27 1.57 11.80
C ARG A 54 -10.50 0.26 11.57
N GLN A 55 -9.82 0.13 10.43
CA GLN A 55 -8.97 -1.02 10.11
C GLN A 55 -7.52 -0.86 10.64
N GLY A 56 -7.26 0.18 11.45
CA GLY A 56 -5.96 0.42 12.08
C GLY A 56 -4.89 1.03 11.16
N THR A 57 -5.30 1.61 10.03
CA THR A 57 -4.40 2.31 9.10
C THR A 57 -4.31 3.78 9.50
N GLU A 58 -3.11 4.27 9.75
CA GLU A 58 -2.81 5.68 10.04
C GLU A 58 -2.56 6.45 8.74
N TYR A 59 -3.51 7.31 8.37
CA TYR A 59 -3.38 8.25 7.26
C TYR A 59 -2.67 9.51 7.74
N VAL A 60 -1.54 9.83 7.13
CA VAL A 60 -0.73 11.00 7.46
C VAL A 60 -0.61 11.87 6.22
N VAL A 61 -0.87 13.16 6.39
CA VAL A 61 -0.57 14.18 5.37
C VAL A 61 0.50 15.07 5.94
N ALA A 62 1.67 15.09 5.32
CA ALA A 62 2.82 15.86 5.72
C ALA A 62 2.98 17.13 4.89
N MET A 63 3.79 18.06 5.39
CA MET A 63 3.94 19.39 4.81
C MET A 63 4.64 19.39 3.45
N ILE A 64 5.58 18.47 3.21
CA ILE A 64 6.40 18.47 2.00
C ILE A 64 5.82 17.46 1.01
N PRO A 65 5.27 17.87 -0.15
CA PRO A 65 4.65 16.96 -1.12
C PRO A 65 5.67 16.16 -1.97
N LEU A 66 6.96 16.24 -1.66
CA LEU A 66 8.07 15.60 -2.40
C LEU A 66 8.22 14.11 -2.07
N GLY A 67 7.11 13.38 -1.97
CA GLY A 67 7.11 11.93 -1.77
C GLY A 67 5.97 11.42 -0.92
N GLY A 68 6.11 10.21 -0.43
CA GLY A 68 5.13 9.51 0.38
C GLY A 68 5.64 8.09 0.65
N TYR A 69 5.00 7.39 1.56
CA TYR A 69 5.31 5.98 1.79
C TYR A 69 4.11 5.23 2.35
N VAL A 70 3.99 3.96 1.96
CA VAL A 70 3.04 3.01 2.52
C VAL A 70 3.78 2.02 3.42
N LYS A 71 3.62 2.16 4.73
CA LYS A 71 4.13 1.20 5.70
C LYS A 71 3.16 0.03 5.83
N MET A 72 3.62 -1.14 5.41
CA MET A 72 2.89 -2.40 5.51
C MET A 72 3.35 -3.17 6.74
N LEU A 73 2.46 -3.95 7.32
CA LEU A 73 2.77 -4.81 8.46
C LEU A 73 3.83 -5.82 8.05
N ASP A 74 4.99 -5.83 8.72
CA ASP A 74 6.09 -6.76 8.45
C ASP A 74 6.67 -7.28 9.77
N GLU A 75 6.66 -8.61 9.94
CA GLU A 75 7.17 -9.31 11.11
C GLU A 75 8.70 -9.23 11.25
N ARG A 76 9.41 -8.89 10.16
CA ARG A 76 10.87 -8.69 10.20
C ARG A 76 11.25 -7.34 10.79
N VAL A 77 10.32 -6.39 10.77
CA VAL A 77 10.54 -5.00 11.18
C VAL A 77 9.98 -4.77 12.58
N GLU A 78 8.80 -5.33 12.88
CA GLU A 78 8.14 -5.15 14.18
C GLU A 78 7.59 -6.47 14.75
N THR A 79 7.45 -6.52 16.07
CA THR A 79 6.93 -7.69 16.78
C THR A 79 5.41 -7.76 16.62
N VAL A 80 4.95 -8.55 15.64
CA VAL A 80 3.52 -8.69 15.32
C VAL A 80 2.87 -9.77 16.19
N ALA A 81 1.70 -9.45 16.76
CA ALA A 81 0.86 -10.41 17.48
C ALA A 81 0.56 -11.65 16.61
N PRO A 82 0.61 -12.88 17.17
CA PRO A 82 0.51 -14.12 16.40
C PRO A 82 -0.77 -14.19 15.55
N GLU A 83 -1.87 -13.59 16.02
CA GLU A 83 -3.14 -13.52 15.32
C GLU A 83 -3.09 -12.67 14.03
N LEU A 84 -2.22 -11.65 13.95
CA LEU A 84 -2.13 -10.75 12.80
C LEU A 84 -1.04 -11.14 11.80
N ARG A 85 -0.26 -12.20 12.08
CA ARG A 85 0.84 -12.65 11.22
C ARG A 85 0.38 -13.05 9.83
N HIS A 86 -0.83 -13.60 9.70
CA HIS A 86 -1.40 -13.95 8.40
C HIS A 86 -1.67 -12.73 7.50
N GLU A 87 -1.77 -11.53 8.08
CA GLU A 87 -1.90 -10.25 7.38
C GLU A 87 -0.56 -9.54 7.12
N ALA A 88 0.56 -10.10 7.59
CA ALA A 88 1.88 -9.53 7.38
C ALA A 88 2.36 -9.73 5.93
N PHE A 89 3.06 -8.73 5.41
CA PHE A 89 3.61 -8.71 4.05
C PHE A 89 4.57 -9.88 3.79
N ASN A 90 5.42 -10.24 4.77
CA ASN A 90 6.37 -11.33 4.61
C ASN A 90 5.72 -12.72 4.45
N ASN A 91 4.54 -12.91 5.04
CA ASN A 91 3.78 -14.17 4.97
C ASN A 91 2.98 -14.31 3.67
N LYS A 92 3.01 -13.30 2.79
CA LYS A 92 2.40 -13.36 1.46
C LYS A 92 3.33 -14.00 0.43
N THR A 93 2.73 -14.59 -0.60
CA THR A 93 3.47 -15.22 -1.70
C THR A 93 4.37 -14.19 -2.40
N VAL A 94 5.48 -14.66 -2.98
CA VAL A 94 6.42 -13.79 -3.71
C VAL A 94 5.70 -13.06 -4.85
N TRP A 95 4.70 -13.69 -5.46
CA TRP A 95 3.86 -13.08 -6.49
C TRP A 95 2.99 -11.95 -5.96
N GLN A 96 2.40 -12.09 -4.77
CA GLN A 96 1.63 -11.03 -4.13
C GLN A 96 2.52 -9.85 -3.71
N ARG A 97 3.71 -10.13 -3.17
CA ARG A 97 4.71 -9.10 -2.85
C ARG A 97 5.20 -8.38 -4.09
N ALA A 98 5.50 -9.12 -5.16
CA ALA A 98 5.88 -8.56 -6.44
C ALA A 98 4.75 -7.73 -7.07
N ALA A 99 3.49 -8.15 -6.95
CA ALA A 99 2.33 -7.40 -7.42
C ALA A 99 2.14 -6.08 -6.67
N ILE A 100 2.47 -6.04 -5.38
CA ILE A 100 2.44 -4.82 -4.58
C ILE A 100 3.57 -3.87 -5.00
N VAL A 101 4.82 -4.35 -5.09
CA VAL A 101 6.00 -3.52 -5.45
C VAL A 101 5.96 -3.03 -6.89
N ARG A 102 5.41 -3.83 -7.82
CA ARG A 102 5.41 -3.51 -9.27
C ARG A 102 4.32 -2.53 -9.71
N ARG A 103 3.39 -2.15 -8.82
CA ARG A 103 2.15 -1.45 -9.21
C ARG A 103 2.18 0.08 -9.19
N GLY A 104 3.30 0.71 -8.84
CA GLY A 104 3.41 2.17 -8.78
C GLY A 104 2.89 2.90 -10.04
N PRO A 105 3.32 2.56 -11.28
CA PRO A 105 2.87 3.25 -12.49
C PRO A 105 1.85 2.46 -13.34
N HIS A 106 1.50 1.22 -12.98
CA HIS A 106 0.71 0.32 -13.82
C HIS A 106 -0.53 -0.20 -13.08
N CYS A 107 -1.46 0.71 -12.81
CA CYS A 107 -2.84 0.33 -12.56
C CYS A 107 -3.51 0.04 -13.92
N GLN A 108 -3.23 -1.12 -14.50
CA GLN A 108 -4.11 -1.74 -15.47
C GLN A 108 -4.56 -3.10 -14.93
N PHE A 109 -5.78 -3.46 -15.28
CA PHE A 109 -6.64 -4.52 -14.75
C PHE A 109 -6.08 -5.97 -14.64
N PRO A 110 -5.01 -6.45 -15.32
CA PRO A 110 -4.68 -7.90 -15.32
C PRO A 110 -4.18 -8.48 -14.00
N VAL A 111 -3.42 -7.71 -13.20
CA VAL A 111 -2.84 -8.19 -11.93
C VAL A 111 -3.94 -8.54 -10.90
N CYS A 112 -5.13 -7.94 -11.05
CA CYS A 112 -6.24 -8.24 -10.17
C CYS A 112 -6.79 -9.67 -10.38
N HIS A 113 -6.76 -10.17 -11.62
CA HIS A 113 -7.24 -11.51 -11.95
C HIS A 113 -6.28 -12.59 -11.46
N SER A 114 -4.97 -12.40 -11.66
CA SER A 114 -3.97 -13.36 -11.17
C SER A 114 -3.93 -13.44 -9.64
N CYS A 115 -4.11 -12.31 -8.95
CA CYS A 115 -4.14 -12.29 -7.49
C CYS A 115 -5.41 -12.94 -6.91
N LEU A 116 -6.56 -12.84 -7.61
CA LEU A 116 -7.79 -13.54 -7.23
C LEU A 116 -7.65 -15.06 -7.39
N LEU A 117 -7.05 -15.51 -8.50
CA LEU A 117 -6.76 -16.92 -8.74
C LEU A 117 -5.77 -17.49 -7.71
N ASP A 118 -4.75 -16.71 -7.33
CA ASP A 118 -3.78 -17.09 -6.31
C ASP A 118 -4.43 -17.22 -4.91
N ARG A 119 -5.35 -16.30 -4.57
CA ARG A 119 -6.19 -16.43 -3.35
C ARG A 119 -7.09 -17.65 -3.38
N LEU A 120 -7.72 -17.96 -4.51
CA LEU A 120 -8.58 -19.14 -4.65
C LEU A 120 -7.76 -20.43 -4.56
N TYR A 121 -6.53 -20.44 -5.10
CA TYR A 121 -5.61 -21.56 -4.99
C TYR A 121 -5.14 -21.77 -3.55
N HIS A 122 -4.71 -20.71 -2.85
CA HIS A 122 -4.26 -20.80 -1.47
C HIS A 122 -5.38 -21.12 -0.47
N ARG A 123 -6.60 -20.59 -0.66
CA ARG A 123 -7.76 -20.94 0.18
C ARG A 123 -8.15 -22.42 0.03
N ARG A 124 -7.77 -23.06 -1.07
CA ARG A 124 -7.94 -24.50 -1.29
C ARG A 124 -6.87 -25.33 -0.59
N ALA A 125 -5.69 -24.76 -0.34
CA ALA A 125 -4.57 -25.40 0.36
C ALA A 125 -4.70 -25.36 1.89
N GLU A 126 -5.56 -24.50 2.44
CA GLU A 126 -5.87 -24.43 3.88
C GLU A 126 -7.05 -25.34 4.28
N LEU A 127 -7.67 -26.06 3.35
CA LEU A 127 -8.66 -27.09 3.68
C LEU A 127 -7.92 -28.31 4.29
N PRO A 128 -8.23 -28.71 5.54
CA PRO A 128 -7.63 -29.89 6.14
C PRO A 128 -7.93 -31.13 5.28
N PRO A 129 -6.97 -32.06 5.11
CA PRO A 129 -7.23 -33.32 4.42
C PRO A 129 -8.16 -34.18 5.28
N GLY A 130 -9.48 -34.09 5.07
CA GLY A 130 -10.43 -34.95 5.76
C GLY A 130 -11.87 -34.45 5.78
N HIS A 131 -12.66 -34.83 4.78
CA HIS A 131 -13.50 -36.02 4.96
C HIS A 131 -13.80 -36.62 3.59
N ARG A 132 -13.62 -37.92 3.54
CA ARG A 132 -13.91 -38.83 2.44
C ARG A 132 -15.38 -38.76 2.06
#